data_AF-A0A434ERG4-F1
#
_entry.id   AF-A0A434ERG4-F1
#
_cell.length_a   1.000
_cell.length_b   1.000
_cell.length_c   1.000
_cell.angle_alpha   90.00
_cell.angle_beta   90.00
_cell.angle_gamma   90.00
#
_symmetry.space_group_name_H-M   'P 1'
#
loop_
_entity.id
_entity.type
_entity.pdbx_description
1 polymer ?
#
loop_
_entity_poly.entity_id
_entity_poly.type
_entity_poly.pdbx_seq_one_letter_code
_entity_poly.pdbx_strand_id
1 'polypeptide(L)'
;MTTPAPNDRDKRIYDRDTRIDVLRALALLTIFVDHVPGTVFESWTYKNFGFSDAAEAFVLISGISVALAYGTKFKPGGRLLATLKMWRRAGVLYISHIVITMVVIALFCAAALFAHRPEMLTMINIEPLMKNTPQVLLGVVTLGHQLGYNNILPVYAALLLAAPAFVLFVSYRPVPALIVSGLLWLVAGIWQIAPPNYPEPGLWFLNPLSWQFLFNIGLAAMLHVKRGGRIPVNPWLLGAAGIYVIGAAIWVHSPLWGQITWFNLPVVIGGFDKTFLSLPRLPHILSVSY
;
A
#
# COMPACT_ATOMS: atom_id res chain seq x y z
N MET A 1 -47.02 9.90 -33.13
CA MET A 1 -45.59 10.21 -32.90
C MET A 1 -45.21 9.61 -31.57
N THR A 2 -44.60 8.43 -31.59
CA THR A 2 -44.18 7.70 -30.39
C THR A 2 -42.89 8.32 -29.86
N THR A 3 -42.91 8.79 -28.61
CA THR A 3 -41.70 9.22 -27.91
C THR A 3 -40.77 8.00 -27.74
N PRO A 4 -39.48 8.09 -28.10
CA PRO A 4 -38.57 6.98 -27.88
C PRO A 4 -38.35 6.80 -26.38
N ALA A 5 -38.44 5.56 -25.90
CA ALA A 5 -38.16 5.20 -24.52
C ALA A 5 -36.70 5.55 -24.17
N PRO A 6 -36.42 6.04 -22.95
CA PRO A 6 -35.05 6.37 -22.55
C PRO A 6 -34.18 5.11 -22.60
N ASN A 7 -33.06 5.22 -23.32
CA ASN A 7 -32.11 4.14 -23.56
C ASN A 7 -31.49 3.69 -22.22
N ASP A 8 -31.79 2.47 -21.79
CA ASP A 8 -31.36 1.89 -20.51
C ASP A 8 -29.83 1.64 -20.43
N ARG A 9 -29.11 1.93 -21.52
CA ARG A 9 -27.64 1.88 -21.59
C ARG A 9 -26.96 3.07 -20.89
N ASP A 10 -27.62 4.20 -20.74
CA ASP A 10 -27.07 5.38 -20.04
C ASP A 10 -27.18 5.30 -18.51
N LYS A 11 -27.93 4.32 -17.98
CA LYS A 11 -28.15 4.17 -16.52
C LYS A 11 -27.07 3.38 -15.78
N ARG A 12 -26.01 2.92 -16.45
CA ARG A 12 -24.93 2.12 -15.82
C ARG A 12 -23.63 2.88 -15.52
N ILE A 13 -23.57 4.19 -15.72
CA ILE A 13 -22.55 5.02 -15.07
C ILE A 13 -23.06 5.38 -13.68
N TYR A 14 -23.12 4.39 -12.79
CA TYR A 14 -23.34 4.66 -11.37
C TYR A 14 -22.02 5.22 -10.81
N ASP A 15 -21.82 6.52 -11.04
CA ASP A 15 -20.91 7.45 -10.37
C ASP A 15 -19.59 6.83 -9.86
N ARG A 16 -18.79 6.31 -10.80
CA ARG A 16 -17.42 5.89 -10.52
C ARG A 16 -16.57 7.16 -10.40
N ASP A 17 -16.04 7.41 -9.20
CA ASP A 17 -15.17 8.56 -8.97
C ASP A 17 -13.85 8.41 -9.76
N THR A 18 -13.82 9.03 -10.93
CA THR A 18 -12.67 9.00 -11.85
C THR A 18 -11.43 9.66 -11.26
N ARG A 19 -11.58 10.58 -10.29
CA ARG A 19 -10.46 11.26 -9.64
C ARG A 19 -9.63 10.26 -8.84
N ILE A 20 -10.32 9.38 -8.11
CA ILE A 20 -9.68 8.30 -7.34
C ILE A 20 -8.95 7.32 -8.25
N ASP A 21 -9.52 7.00 -9.42
CA ASP A 21 -8.84 6.14 -10.39
C ASP A 21 -7.58 6.78 -10.97
N VAL A 22 -7.62 8.08 -11.28
CA VAL A 22 -6.45 8.84 -11.75
C VAL A 22 -5.37 8.87 -10.68
N LEU A 23 -5.71 9.21 -9.43
CA LEU A 23 -4.74 9.23 -8.32
C LEU A 23 -4.11 7.85 -8.10
N ARG A 24 -4.90 6.78 -8.18
CA ARG A 24 -4.37 5.42 -8.07
C ARG A 24 -3.46 5.06 -9.24
N ALA A 25 -3.81 5.44 -10.46
CA ALA A 25 -2.97 5.20 -11.64
C ALA A 25 -1.65 5.97 -11.54
N LEU A 26 -1.69 7.22 -11.08
CA LEU A 26 -0.51 8.03 -10.84
C LEU A 26 0.38 7.40 -9.76
N ALA A 27 -0.19 6.96 -8.64
CA ALA A 27 0.56 6.28 -7.59
C ALA A 27 1.25 5.01 -8.10
N LEU A 28 0.55 4.18 -8.89
CA LEU A 28 1.13 2.99 -9.51
C LEU A 28 2.25 3.33 -10.51
N LEU A 29 2.08 4.39 -11.30
CA LEU A 29 3.12 4.87 -12.22
C LEU A 29 4.35 5.35 -11.46
N THR A 30 4.17 6.14 -10.39
CA THR A 30 5.29 6.61 -9.57
C THR A 30 6.00 5.45 -8.89
N ILE A 31 5.28 4.46 -8.35
CA ILE A 31 5.88 3.23 -7.81
C ILE A 31 6.72 2.52 -8.89
N PHE A 32 6.19 2.38 -10.11
CA PHE A 32 6.93 1.78 -11.20
C PHE A 32 8.22 2.53 -11.52
N VAL A 33 8.16 3.86 -11.68
CA VAL A 33 9.35 4.69 -11.95
C VAL A 33 10.37 4.57 -10.80
N ASP A 34 9.90 4.58 -9.55
CA ASP A 34 10.75 4.44 -8.36
C ASP A 34 11.50 3.11 -8.28
N HIS A 35 11.03 2.11 -9.02
CA HIS A 35 11.51 0.73 -9.02
C HIS A 35 12.34 0.40 -10.27
N VAL A 36 12.57 1.37 -11.16
CA VAL A 36 13.50 1.28 -12.29
C VAL A 36 14.64 2.29 -12.05
N PRO A 37 15.63 1.92 -11.21
CA PRO A 37 16.68 2.84 -10.80
C PRO A 37 17.61 3.22 -11.95
N GLY A 38 18.18 4.43 -11.88
CA GLY A 38 19.14 4.93 -12.87
C GLY A 38 18.50 5.65 -14.06
N THR A 39 17.20 5.93 -14.00
CA THR A 39 16.50 6.78 -14.97
C THR A 39 16.41 8.22 -14.46
N VAL A 40 16.39 9.21 -15.36
CA VAL A 40 16.22 10.63 -14.97
C VAL A 40 14.92 10.82 -14.20
N PHE A 41 13.88 10.08 -14.57
CA PHE A 41 12.55 10.18 -13.96
C PHE A 41 12.55 9.82 -12.47
N GLU A 42 13.43 8.94 -12.01
CA GLU A 42 13.56 8.56 -10.61
C GLU A 42 13.85 9.75 -9.70
N SER A 43 14.57 10.78 -10.19
CA SER A 43 14.87 11.98 -9.39
C SER A 43 13.68 12.93 -9.21
N TRP A 44 12.63 12.77 -10.02
CA TRP A 44 11.44 13.63 -10.04
C TRP A 44 10.24 12.98 -9.36
N THR A 45 10.39 11.79 -8.79
CA THR A 45 9.31 11.09 -8.12
C THR A 45 9.16 11.52 -6.67
N TYR A 46 7.95 11.28 -6.13
CA TYR A 46 7.53 11.68 -4.79
C TYR A 46 8.49 11.22 -3.67
N LYS A 47 9.18 10.10 -3.83
CA LYS A 47 10.14 9.59 -2.82
C LYS A 47 11.29 10.55 -2.49
N ASN A 48 11.61 11.49 -3.38
CA ASN A 48 12.71 12.44 -3.18
C ASN A 48 12.27 13.71 -2.45
N PHE A 49 10.95 13.93 -2.29
CA PHE A 49 10.41 15.19 -1.75
C PHE A 49 9.90 15.06 -0.31
N GLY A 50 10.15 13.94 0.37
CA GLY A 50 9.78 13.81 1.77
C GLY A 50 9.92 12.41 2.32
N PHE A 51 9.39 12.19 3.52
CA PHE A 51 9.59 10.93 4.24
C PHE A 51 8.75 9.78 3.68
N SER A 52 7.69 10.09 2.92
CA SER A 52 6.84 9.09 2.28
C SER A 52 6.91 9.09 0.78
N ASP A 53 6.52 7.96 0.20
CA ASP A 53 6.54 7.70 -1.22
C ASP A 53 5.15 7.27 -1.71
N ALA A 54 5.09 6.87 -2.99
CA ALA A 54 3.85 6.55 -3.64
C ALA A 54 3.15 5.30 -3.08
N ALA A 55 3.85 4.43 -2.34
CA ALA A 55 3.24 3.28 -1.68
C ALA A 55 2.27 3.72 -0.57
N GLU A 56 2.63 4.70 0.26
CA GLU A 56 1.72 5.20 1.30
C GLU A 56 0.48 5.84 0.68
N ALA A 57 0.65 6.66 -0.35
CA ALA A 57 -0.46 7.24 -1.10
C ALA A 57 -1.37 6.15 -1.68
N PHE A 58 -0.78 5.13 -2.30
CA PHE A 58 -1.52 4.00 -2.87
C PHE A 58 -2.35 3.25 -1.81
N VAL A 59 -1.79 2.98 -0.63
CA VAL A 59 -2.50 2.25 0.44
C VAL A 59 -3.61 3.10 1.06
N LEU A 60 -3.37 4.40 1.27
CA LEU A 60 -4.40 5.33 1.75
C LEU A 60 -5.58 5.42 0.76
N ILE A 61 -5.29 5.63 -0.54
CA ILE A 61 -6.28 5.69 -1.61
C ILE A 61 -7.00 4.35 -1.77
N SER A 62 -6.32 3.23 -1.51
CA SER A 62 -6.93 1.91 -1.53
C SER A 62 -7.99 1.73 -0.44
N GLY A 63 -7.73 2.23 0.78
CA GLY A 63 -8.73 2.30 1.84
C GLY A 63 -9.95 3.14 1.46
N ILE A 64 -9.69 4.32 0.91
CA ILE A 64 -10.72 5.23 0.37
C ILE A 64 -11.58 4.51 -0.71
N SER A 65 -10.92 3.82 -1.64
CA SER A 65 -11.58 3.08 -2.73
C SER A 65 -12.49 1.97 -2.21
N VAL A 66 -12.06 1.26 -1.15
CA VAL A 66 -12.88 0.21 -0.53
C VAL A 66 -14.10 0.81 0.17
N ALA A 67 -13.97 1.94 0.86
CA ALA A 67 -15.11 2.67 1.44
C ALA A 67 -16.12 3.11 0.38
N LEU A 68 -15.66 3.64 -0.76
CA LEU A 68 -16.54 4.03 -1.87
C LEU A 68 -17.29 2.83 -2.44
N ALA A 69 -16.56 1.76 -2.77
CA ALA A 69 -17.09 0.59 -3.46
C ALA A 69 -18.03 -0.26 -2.59
N TYR A 70 -17.70 -0.45 -1.31
CA TYR A 70 -18.35 -1.42 -0.42
C TYR A 70 -19.02 -0.80 0.81
N GLY A 71 -18.64 0.41 1.22
CA GLY A 71 -19.04 1.01 2.50
C GLY A 71 -20.54 1.14 2.74
N THR A 72 -21.34 1.50 1.72
CA THR A 72 -22.82 1.56 1.85
C THR A 72 -23.52 0.24 1.56
N LYS A 73 -22.81 -0.70 0.91
CA LYS A 73 -23.34 -2.01 0.50
C LYS A 73 -23.15 -3.06 1.61
N PHE A 74 -22.30 -2.79 2.59
CA PHE A 74 -22.00 -3.68 3.72
C PHE A 74 -23.07 -3.61 4.82
N LYS A 75 -24.34 -3.80 4.45
CA LYS A 75 -25.50 -3.85 5.37
C LYS A 75 -25.88 -5.30 5.68
N PRO A 76 -26.61 -5.56 6.79
CA PRO A 76 -27.20 -6.89 7.05
C PRO A 76 -27.94 -7.41 5.80
N GLY A 77 -27.71 -8.69 5.44
CA GLY A 77 -28.21 -9.31 4.20
C GLY A 77 -27.32 -9.14 2.96
N GLY A 78 -26.51 -8.07 2.86
CA GLY A 78 -25.60 -7.81 1.73
C GLY A 78 -24.13 -8.13 1.99
N ARG A 79 -23.76 -8.42 3.26
CA ARG A 79 -22.36 -8.58 3.69
C ARG A 79 -21.63 -9.70 2.95
N LEU A 80 -22.25 -10.88 2.84
CA LEU A 80 -21.62 -12.03 2.19
C LEU A 80 -21.22 -11.72 0.75
N LEU A 81 -22.13 -11.14 -0.03
CA LEU A 81 -21.86 -10.78 -1.42
C LEU A 81 -20.75 -9.72 -1.53
N ALA A 82 -20.72 -8.74 -0.62
CA ALA A 82 -19.66 -7.74 -0.58
C ALA A 82 -18.29 -8.37 -0.20
N THR A 83 -18.27 -9.26 0.78
CA THR A 83 -17.09 -10.06 1.18
C THR A 83 -16.54 -10.86 0.01
N LEU A 84 -17.40 -11.64 -0.67
CA LEU A 84 -16.99 -12.44 -1.83
C LEU A 84 -16.43 -11.58 -2.96
N LYS A 85 -16.99 -10.38 -3.19
CA LYS A 85 -16.43 -9.43 -4.18
C LYS A 85 -15.05 -8.90 -3.77
N MET A 86 -14.84 -8.61 -2.49
CA MET A 86 -13.52 -8.18 -1.98
C MET A 86 -12.50 -9.33 -2.09
N TRP A 87 -12.88 -10.54 -1.70
CA TRP A 87 -12.01 -11.72 -1.79
C TRP A 87 -11.72 -12.14 -3.22
N ARG A 88 -12.68 -12.04 -4.13
CA ARG A 88 -12.42 -12.23 -5.57
C ARG A 88 -11.35 -11.26 -6.06
N ARG A 89 -11.39 -10.00 -5.61
CA ARG A 89 -10.38 -8.99 -5.98
C ARG A 89 -9.02 -9.30 -5.35
N ALA A 90 -8.99 -9.72 -4.09
CA ALA A 90 -7.76 -10.20 -3.45
C ALA A 90 -7.16 -11.39 -4.20
N GLY A 91 -7.99 -12.35 -4.63
CA GLY A 91 -7.59 -13.50 -5.44
C GLY A 91 -7.04 -13.11 -6.81
N VAL A 92 -7.65 -12.13 -7.50
CA VAL A 92 -7.10 -11.59 -8.75
C VAL A 92 -5.72 -10.98 -8.52
N LEU A 93 -5.53 -10.19 -7.46
CA LEU A 93 -4.23 -9.61 -7.14
C LEU A 93 -3.17 -10.66 -6.79
N TYR A 94 -3.56 -11.69 -6.04
CA TYR A 94 -2.70 -12.82 -5.75
C TYR A 94 -2.24 -13.51 -7.03
N ILE A 95 -3.17 -13.88 -7.92
CA ILE A 95 -2.84 -14.53 -9.19
C ILE A 95 -1.97 -13.61 -10.06
N SER A 96 -2.32 -12.33 -10.16
CA SER A 96 -1.51 -11.34 -10.88
C SER A 96 -0.09 -11.24 -10.33
N HIS A 97 0.07 -11.24 -9.00
CA HIS A 97 1.39 -11.26 -8.38
C HIS A 97 2.18 -12.50 -8.75
N ILE A 98 1.59 -13.70 -8.64
CA ILE A 98 2.26 -14.96 -9.02
C ILE A 98 2.69 -14.93 -10.49
N VAL A 99 1.80 -14.53 -11.40
CA VAL A 99 2.10 -14.43 -12.85
C VAL A 99 3.23 -13.44 -13.11
N ILE A 100 3.17 -12.23 -12.53
CA ILE A 100 4.21 -11.22 -12.70
C ILE A 100 5.54 -11.71 -12.13
N THR A 101 5.55 -12.34 -10.95
CA THR A 101 6.75 -12.93 -10.35
C THR A 101 7.39 -13.97 -11.27
N MET A 102 6.59 -14.86 -11.87
CA MET A 102 7.11 -15.84 -12.84
C MET A 102 7.67 -15.18 -14.10
N VAL A 103 6.99 -14.17 -14.63
CA VAL A 103 7.47 -13.41 -15.81
C VAL A 103 8.78 -12.69 -15.51
N VAL A 104 8.91 -12.08 -14.32
CA VAL A 104 10.15 -11.41 -13.90
C VAL A 104 11.30 -12.42 -13.77
N ILE A 105 11.07 -13.55 -13.10
CA ILE A 105 12.09 -14.63 -13.00
C ILE A 105 12.52 -15.07 -14.40
N ALA A 106 11.56 -15.34 -15.30
CA ALA A 106 11.85 -15.75 -16.66
C ALA A 106 12.69 -14.70 -17.43
N LEU A 107 12.37 -13.41 -17.28
CA LEU A 107 13.09 -12.32 -17.92
C LEU A 107 14.54 -12.22 -17.43
N PHE A 108 14.77 -12.32 -16.12
CA PHE A 108 16.11 -12.27 -15.53
C PHE A 108 16.94 -13.52 -15.89
N CYS A 109 16.33 -14.70 -15.90
CA CYS A 109 16.97 -15.92 -16.40
C CYS A 109 17.32 -15.80 -17.89
N ALA A 110 16.42 -15.27 -18.71
CA ALA A 110 16.68 -15.03 -20.13
C ALA A 110 17.83 -14.04 -20.35
N ALA A 111 17.86 -12.94 -19.59
CA ALA A 111 18.97 -12.00 -19.63
C ALA A 111 20.30 -12.67 -19.22
N ALA A 112 20.30 -13.49 -18.18
CA ALA A 112 21.50 -14.20 -17.74
C ALA A 112 22.03 -15.17 -18.81
N LEU A 113 21.14 -15.92 -19.46
CA LEU A 113 21.49 -16.92 -20.47
C LEU A 113 21.86 -16.31 -21.83
N PHE A 114 21.03 -15.40 -22.36
CA PHE A 114 21.18 -14.88 -23.72
C PHE A 114 22.07 -13.65 -23.81
N ALA A 115 22.14 -12.82 -22.76
CA ALA A 115 23.04 -11.67 -22.73
C ALA A 115 24.39 -11.98 -22.05
N HIS A 116 24.61 -13.24 -21.65
CA HIS A 116 25.81 -13.72 -20.95
C HIS A 116 26.15 -12.90 -19.69
N ARG A 117 25.11 -12.52 -18.93
CA ARG A 117 25.20 -11.72 -17.70
C ARG A 117 24.75 -12.51 -16.47
N PRO A 118 25.57 -13.44 -15.96
CA PRO A 118 25.21 -14.27 -14.81
C PRO A 118 24.89 -13.45 -13.54
N GLU A 119 25.41 -12.23 -13.43
CA GLU A 119 25.14 -11.31 -12.33
C GLU A 119 23.63 -10.99 -12.19
N MET A 120 22.84 -11.09 -13.26
CA MET A 120 21.39 -10.86 -13.21
C MET A 120 20.70 -11.84 -12.25
N LEU A 121 21.22 -13.05 -12.06
CA LEU A 121 20.65 -14.04 -11.13
C LEU A 121 20.87 -13.70 -9.66
N THR A 122 21.79 -12.79 -9.35
CA THR A 122 22.02 -12.28 -7.98
C THR A 122 21.23 -11.02 -7.66
N MET A 123 20.58 -10.44 -8.67
CA MET A 123 19.75 -9.26 -8.49
C MET A 123 18.35 -9.64 -7.99
N ILE A 124 17.67 -8.65 -7.40
CA ILE A 124 16.25 -8.71 -7.00
C ILE A 124 15.82 -9.96 -6.21
N ASN A 125 16.75 -10.58 -5.47
CA ASN A 125 16.50 -11.76 -4.65
C ASN A 125 16.13 -13.03 -5.46
N ILE A 126 16.73 -13.22 -6.64
CA ILE A 126 16.60 -14.45 -7.45
C ILE A 126 17.58 -15.55 -7.00
N GLU A 127 18.74 -15.18 -6.44
CA GLU A 127 19.79 -16.14 -6.07
C GLU A 127 19.31 -17.32 -5.22
N PRO A 128 18.42 -17.13 -4.21
CA PRO A 128 17.90 -18.24 -3.42
C PRO A 128 17.14 -19.27 -4.27
N LEU A 129 16.54 -18.87 -5.39
CA LEU A 129 15.83 -19.80 -6.28
C LEU A 129 16.78 -20.84 -6.88
N MET A 130 18.06 -20.49 -7.10
CA MET A 130 19.07 -21.39 -7.63
C MET A 130 19.64 -22.32 -6.55
N LYS A 131 19.68 -21.86 -5.30
CA LYS A 131 20.23 -22.62 -4.17
C LYS A 131 19.20 -23.54 -3.50
N ASN A 132 17.97 -23.05 -3.34
CA ASN A 132 16.91 -23.64 -2.51
C ASN A 132 15.56 -23.63 -3.26
N THR A 133 15.52 -24.17 -4.48
CA THR A 133 14.35 -24.07 -5.39
C THR A 133 13.02 -24.51 -4.75
N PRO A 134 12.91 -25.68 -4.09
CA PRO A 134 11.64 -26.11 -3.51
C PRO A 134 11.11 -25.14 -2.44
N GLN A 135 11.99 -24.65 -1.58
CA GLN A 135 11.65 -23.74 -0.49
C GLN A 135 11.24 -22.37 -1.04
N VAL A 136 11.93 -21.87 -2.06
CA VAL A 136 11.57 -20.60 -2.71
C VAL A 136 10.25 -20.70 -3.45
N LEU A 137 9.98 -21.81 -4.17
CA LEU A 137 8.68 -22.01 -4.82
C LEU A 137 7.53 -22.01 -3.80
N LEU A 138 7.73 -22.66 -2.65
CA LEU A 138 6.77 -22.59 -1.54
C LEU A 138 6.64 -21.16 -1.00
N GLY A 139 7.77 -20.46 -0.82
CA GLY A 139 7.81 -19.06 -0.40
C GLY A 139 7.03 -18.15 -1.35
N VAL A 140 7.20 -18.28 -2.66
CA VAL A 140 6.50 -17.46 -3.65
C VAL A 140 4.99 -17.71 -3.60
N VAL A 141 4.56 -18.98 -3.55
CA VAL A 141 3.13 -19.34 -3.48
C VAL A 141 2.49 -18.86 -2.17
N THR A 142 3.23 -18.91 -1.06
CA THR A 142 2.74 -18.44 0.25
C THR A 142 2.94 -16.94 0.47
N LEU A 143 3.46 -16.22 -0.54
CA LEU A 143 3.87 -14.81 -0.47
C LEU A 143 5.00 -14.53 0.55
N GLY A 144 5.63 -15.57 1.09
CA GLY A 144 6.79 -15.51 1.97
C GLY A 144 8.06 -15.04 1.26
N HIS A 145 8.27 -15.45 0.00
CA HIS A 145 9.41 -15.02 -0.81
C HIS A 145 8.95 -14.01 -1.85
N GLN A 146 9.26 -12.74 -1.62
CA GLN A 146 8.94 -11.66 -2.54
C GLN A 146 10.21 -11.19 -3.24
N LEU A 147 10.15 -11.09 -4.57
CA LEU A 147 11.25 -10.51 -5.32
C LEU A 147 11.38 -9.02 -4.98
N GLY A 148 12.61 -8.51 -5.08
CA GLY A 148 12.86 -7.08 -4.97
C GLY A 148 11.89 -6.31 -5.87
N TYR A 149 11.34 -5.20 -5.36
CA TYR A 149 10.41 -4.33 -6.08
C TYR A 149 9.01 -4.93 -6.36
N ASN A 150 8.66 -6.14 -5.88
CA ASN A 150 7.33 -6.73 -6.09
C ASN A 150 6.50 -6.86 -4.80
N ASN A 151 6.77 -5.99 -3.82
CA ASN A 151 6.23 -6.13 -2.45
C ASN A 151 4.87 -5.45 -2.24
N ILE A 152 4.46 -4.53 -3.11
CA ILE A 152 3.22 -3.76 -2.95
C ILE A 152 1.95 -4.59 -3.26
N LEU A 153 2.03 -5.55 -4.17
CA LEU A 153 0.90 -6.42 -4.52
C LEU A 153 0.55 -7.38 -3.36
N PRO A 154 1.50 -8.11 -2.74
CA PRO A 154 1.23 -8.99 -1.61
C PRO A 154 0.57 -8.28 -0.42
N VAL A 155 1.10 -7.12 0.00
CA VAL A 155 0.50 -6.36 1.09
C VAL A 155 -0.92 -5.92 0.72
N TYR A 156 -1.15 -5.47 -0.52
CA TYR A 156 -2.47 -5.05 -0.94
C TYR A 156 -3.48 -6.20 -0.99
N ALA A 157 -3.06 -7.38 -1.47
CA ALA A 157 -3.89 -8.58 -1.44
C ALA A 157 -4.25 -8.96 0.00
N ALA A 158 -3.30 -8.91 0.94
CA ALA A 158 -3.53 -9.17 2.36
C ALA A 158 -4.51 -8.16 2.98
N LEU A 159 -4.36 -6.87 2.69
CA LEU A 159 -5.27 -5.82 3.16
C LEU A 159 -6.70 -6.00 2.60
N LEU A 160 -6.84 -6.41 1.33
CA LEU A 160 -8.15 -6.70 0.74
C LEU A 160 -8.78 -7.99 1.27
N LEU A 161 -7.96 -8.98 1.63
CA LEU A 161 -8.43 -10.19 2.30
C LEU A 161 -9.03 -9.85 3.68
N ALA A 162 -8.38 -8.95 4.42
CA ALA A 162 -8.83 -8.46 5.73
C ALA A 162 -9.90 -7.34 5.66
N ALA A 163 -10.08 -6.70 4.50
CA ALA A 163 -11.00 -5.59 4.29
C ALA A 163 -12.45 -5.84 4.75
N PRO A 164 -13.06 -7.03 4.63
CA PRO A 164 -14.40 -7.28 5.17
C PRO A 164 -14.49 -7.04 6.68
N ALA A 165 -13.47 -7.43 7.44
CA ALA A 165 -13.40 -7.18 8.88
C ALA A 165 -13.23 -5.68 9.15
N PHE A 166 -12.34 -5.01 8.42
CA PHE A 166 -12.14 -3.56 8.54
C PHE A 166 -13.41 -2.78 8.24
N VAL A 167 -14.09 -3.07 7.13
CA VAL A 167 -15.37 -2.43 6.76
C VAL A 167 -16.42 -2.70 7.83
N LEU A 168 -16.50 -3.92 8.37
CA LEU A 168 -17.39 -4.23 9.48
C LEU A 168 -17.11 -3.30 10.68
N PHE A 169 -15.92 -3.38 11.27
CA PHE A 169 -15.62 -2.64 12.51
C PHE A 169 -15.65 -1.12 12.34
N VAL A 170 -15.05 -0.60 11.27
CA VAL A 170 -15.00 0.84 11.00
C VAL A 170 -16.40 1.39 10.69
N SER A 171 -17.28 0.61 10.05
CA SER A 171 -18.65 1.05 9.81
C SER A 171 -19.48 1.13 11.10
N TYR A 172 -19.27 0.24 12.08
CA TYR A 172 -20.01 0.26 13.34
C TYR A 172 -19.44 1.25 14.37
N ARG A 173 -18.14 1.20 14.59
CA ARG A 173 -17.44 1.93 15.65
C ARG A 173 -16.10 2.45 15.11
N PRO A 174 -16.08 3.54 14.31
CA PRO A 174 -14.88 4.00 13.62
C PRO A 174 -13.74 4.37 14.59
N VAL A 175 -14.04 5.06 15.69
CA VAL A 175 -13.01 5.48 16.66
C VAL A 175 -12.36 4.28 17.36
N PRO A 176 -13.09 3.34 18.00
CA PRO A 176 -12.48 2.12 18.54
C PRO A 176 -11.74 1.28 17.51
N ALA A 177 -12.28 1.15 16.29
CA ALA A 177 -11.62 0.40 15.22
C ALA A 177 -10.26 1.01 14.84
N LEU A 178 -10.18 2.34 14.72
CA LEU A 178 -8.93 3.05 14.46
C LEU A 178 -7.95 2.96 15.64
N ILE A 179 -8.43 3.02 16.89
CA ILE A 179 -7.57 2.84 18.07
C ILE A 179 -6.95 1.44 18.07
N VAL A 180 -7.76 0.40 17.88
CA VAL A 180 -7.26 -0.99 17.81
C VAL A 180 -6.28 -1.16 16.64
N SER A 181 -6.59 -0.57 15.49
CA SER A 181 -5.72 -0.59 14.31
C SER A 181 -4.38 0.13 14.56
N GLY A 182 -4.40 1.28 15.24
CA GLY A 182 -3.20 2.02 15.62
C GLY A 182 -2.37 1.32 16.70
N LEU A 183 -3.03 0.68 17.69
CA LEU A 183 -2.34 -0.16 18.68
C LEU A 183 -1.67 -1.35 18.01
N LEU A 184 -2.35 -2.05 17.09
CA LEU A 184 -1.76 -3.15 16.34
C LEU A 184 -0.53 -2.69 15.54
N TRP A 185 -0.60 -1.53 14.88
CA TRP A 185 0.53 -0.92 14.18
C TRP A 185 1.70 -0.64 15.13
N LEU A 186 1.42 -0.05 16.29
CA LEU A 186 2.45 0.30 17.28
C LEU A 186 3.09 -0.96 17.89
N VAL A 187 2.29 -1.94 18.30
CA VAL A 187 2.73 -3.25 18.82
C VAL A 187 3.59 -3.96 17.78
N ALA A 188 3.11 -4.07 16.54
CA ALA A 188 3.85 -4.70 15.45
C ALA A 188 5.19 -3.99 15.20
N GLY A 189 5.21 -2.66 15.27
CA GLY A 189 6.43 -1.87 15.10
C GLY A 189 7.43 -1.94 16.25
N ILE A 190 6.96 -1.96 17.51
CA ILE A 190 7.84 -2.04 18.69
C ILE A 190 8.49 -3.42 18.77
N TRP A 191 7.70 -4.48 18.60
CA TRP A 191 8.18 -5.87 18.72
C TRP A 191 8.58 -6.51 17.39
N GLN A 192 8.62 -5.72 16.31
CA GLN A 192 9.03 -6.16 14.98
C GLN A 192 8.24 -7.39 14.49
N ILE A 193 6.93 -7.41 14.75
CA ILE A 193 6.05 -8.52 14.40
C ILE A 193 5.55 -8.31 12.97
N ALA A 194 5.93 -9.21 12.07
CA ALA A 194 5.45 -9.25 10.71
C ALA A 194 5.48 -10.70 10.17
N PRO A 195 4.81 -10.99 9.04
CA PRO A 195 4.99 -12.27 8.37
C PRO A 195 6.47 -12.49 7.96
N PRO A 196 6.99 -13.72 8.05
CA PRO A 196 8.39 -14.02 7.76
C PRO A 196 8.69 -13.98 6.24
N ASN A 197 9.92 -13.61 5.89
CA ASN A 197 10.43 -13.61 4.51
C ASN A 197 10.90 -15.00 4.04
N TYR A 198 10.09 -16.04 4.25
CA TYR A 198 10.51 -17.43 4.02
C TYR A 198 10.85 -17.71 2.54
N PRO A 199 11.98 -18.38 2.20
CA PRO A 199 12.90 -19.09 3.11
C PRO A 199 14.09 -18.27 3.63
N GLU A 200 14.22 -17.03 3.18
CA GLU A 200 15.29 -16.14 3.64
C GLU A 200 15.02 -15.64 5.07
N PRO A 201 16.06 -15.22 5.80
CA PRO A 201 15.87 -14.55 7.07
C PRO A 201 15.17 -13.19 6.89
N GLY A 202 14.50 -12.73 7.93
CA GLY A 202 13.83 -11.43 7.97
C GLY A 202 12.32 -11.50 7.79
N LEU A 203 11.74 -10.36 7.43
CA LEU A 203 10.31 -10.11 7.46
C LEU A 203 9.83 -9.58 6.12
N TRP A 204 8.52 -9.65 5.88
CA TRP A 204 7.91 -9.00 4.72
C TRP A 204 8.31 -7.52 4.66
N PHE A 205 8.80 -7.08 3.50
CA PHE A 205 9.26 -5.71 3.32
C PHE A 205 8.17 -4.67 3.58
N LEU A 206 6.90 -4.98 3.29
CA LEU A 206 5.74 -4.16 3.67
C LEU A 206 4.86 -4.98 4.62
N ASN A 207 4.88 -4.65 5.90
CA ASN A 207 4.18 -5.42 6.93
C ASN A 207 2.67 -5.14 6.90
N PRO A 208 1.80 -6.13 6.57
CA PRO A 208 0.36 -5.91 6.56
C PRO A 208 -0.22 -5.48 7.92
N LEU A 209 0.40 -5.86 9.04
CA LEU A 209 -0.03 -5.50 10.39
C LEU A 209 0.17 -4.00 10.69
N SER A 210 1.19 -3.40 10.08
CA SER A 210 1.48 -1.97 10.18
C SER A 210 0.68 -1.17 9.16
N TRP A 211 0.73 -1.60 7.90
CA TRP A 211 0.14 -0.87 6.77
C TRP A 211 -1.39 -0.87 6.77
N GLN A 212 -2.04 -1.81 7.47
CA GLN A 212 -3.49 -1.78 7.69
C GLN A 212 -3.97 -0.52 8.41
N PHE A 213 -3.13 0.13 9.22
CA PHE A 213 -3.53 1.35 9.91
C PHE A 213 -3.79 2.50 8.94
N LEU A 214 -2.86 2.75 8.01
CA LEU A 214 -3.04 3.77 6.98
C LEU A 214 -4.23 3.46 6.06
N PHE A 215 -4.40 2.19 5.71
CA PHE A 215 -5.58 1.72 4.96
C PHE A 215 -6.88 2.03 5.71
N ASN A 216 -6.92 1.75 7.01
CA ASN A 216 -8.10 2.00 7.85
C ASN A 216 -8.37 3.49 8.08
N ILE A 217 -7.35 4.34 8.12
CA ILE A 217 -7.52 5.79 8.14
C ILE A 217 -8.25 6.25 6.87
N GLY A 218 -7.78 5.83 5.69
CA GLY A 218 -8.44 6.15 4.42
C GLY A 218 -9.87 5.61 4.34
N LEU A 219 -10.09 4.38 4.80
CA LEU A 219 -11.41 3.75 4.88
C LEU A 219 -12.36 4.54 5.79
N ALA A 220 -11.92 4.89 7.00
CA ALA A 220 -12.72 5.61 7.99
C ALA A 220 -13.05 7.04 7.54
N ALA A 221 -12.06 7.76 7.00
CA ALA A 221 -12.22 9.11 6.48
C ALA A 221 -13.30 9.16 5.39
N MET A 222 -13.21 8.26 4.40
CA MET A 222 -14.17 8.23 3.30
C MET A 222 -15.56 7.73 3.74
N LEU A 223 -15.64 6.77 4.68
CA LEU A 223 -16.92 6.37 5.27
C LEU A 223 -17.58 7.53 6.03
N HIS A 224 -16.80 8.35 6.74
CA HIS A 224 -17.30 9.54 7.42
C HIS A 224 -17.86 10.57 6.42
N VAL A 225 -17.10 10.87 5.36
CA VAL A 225 -17.56 11.78 4.28
C VAL A 225 -18.85 11.26 3.63
N LYS A 226 -18.90 9.95 3.34
CA LYS A 226 -20.08 9.32 2.73
C LYS A 226 -21.33 9.34 3.61
N ARG A 227 -21.17 9.51 4.92
CA ARG A 227 -22.28 9.67 5.88
C ARG A 227 -22.77 11.12 5.98
N GLY A 228 -22.27 12.02 5.14
CA GLY A 228 -22.58 13.45 5.17
C GLY A 228 -21.63 14.25 6.06
N GLY A 229 -20.61 13.61 6.65
CA GLY A 229 -19.55 14.29 7.36
C GLY A 229 -18.65 15.10 6.41
N ARG A 230 -17.87 16.01 6.96
CA ARG A 230 -16.83 16.75 6.25
C ARG A 230 -15.56 16.69 7.07
N ILE A 231 -14.42 16.48 6.42
CA ILE A 231 -13.12 16.60 7.09
C ILE A 231 -12.89 18.10 7.29
N PRO A 232 -12.82 18.60 8.53
CA PRO A 232 -12.66 20.03 8.77
C PRO A 232 -11.27 20.49 8.33
N VAL A 233 -11.23 21.55 7.53
CA VAL A 233 -9.98 22.23 7.16
C VAL A 233 -9.72 23.33 8.21
N ASN A 234 -8.70 23.14 9.03
CA ASN A 234 -8.24 24.05 10.06
C ASN A 234 -6.96 24.73 9.55
N PRO A 235 -6.92 26.07 9.42
CA PRO A 235 -5.75 26.81 8.93
C PRO A 235 -4.46 26.50 9.70
N TRP A 236 -4.54 26.28 11.01
CA TRP A 236 -3.38 25.94 11.84
C TRP A 236 -2.85 24.54 11.53
N LEU A 237 -3.75 23.58 11.32
CA LEU A 237 -3.37 22.22 10.96
C LEU A 237 -2.81 22.18 9.53
N LEU A 238 -3.37 22.99 8.61
CA LEU A 238 -2.86 23.13 7.25
C LEU A 238 -1.47 23.75 7.25
N GLY A 239 -1.26 24.80 8.06
CA GLY A 239 0.07 25.40 8.26
C GLY A 239 1.07 24.40 8.84
N ALA A 240 0.67 23.64 9.86
CA ALA A 240 1.52 22.59 10.45
C ALA A 240 1.85 21.47 9.46
N ALA A 241 0.86 21.02 8.67
CA ALA A 241 1.04 20.03 7.61
C ALA A 241 2.02 20.55 6.53
N GLY A 242 1.84 21.79 6.07
CA GLY A 242 2.74 22.43 5.11
C GLY A 242 4.16 22.56 5.63
N ILE A 243 4.34 23.01 6.89
CA ILE A 243 5.65 23.08 7.55
C ILE A 243 6.29 21.70 7.63
N TYR A 244 5.51 20.67 7.98
CA TYR A 244 6.03 19.30 8.09
C TYR A 244 6.46 18.74 6.74
N VAL A 245 5.69 18.97 5.67
CA VAL A 245 6.04 18.55 4.30
C VAL A 245 7.28 19.28 3.79
N ILE A 246 7.34 20.60 3.95
CA ILE A 246 8.52 21.39 3.54
C ILE A 246 9.75 20.97 4.36
N GLY A 247 9.59 20.81 5.67
CA GLY A 247 10.64 20.34 6.57
C GLY A 247 11.15 18.96 6.16
N ALA A 248 10.25 18.03 5.80
CA ALA A 248 10.64 16.71 5.32
C ALA A 248 11.41 16.79 3.99
N ALA A 249 10.98 17.64 3.05
CA ALA A 249 11.69 17.84 1.78
C ALA A 249 13.12 18.37 2.00
N ILE A 250 13.28 19.38 2.86
CA ILE A 250 14.59 19.92 3.22
C ILE A 250 15.44 18.85 3.91
N TRP A 251 14.83 18.09 4.82
CA TRP A 251 15.51 17.07 5.61
C TRP A 251 16.06 15.92 4.74
N VAL A 252 15.30 15.44 3.75
CA VAL A 252 15.72 14.37 2.81
C VAL A 252 16.97 14.77 2.03
N HIS A 253 17.14 16.05 1.72
CA HIS A 253 18.33 16.58 1.04
C HIS A 253 19.43 17.06 1.97
N SER A 254 19.26 16.91 3.29
CA SER A 254 20.25 17.33 4.28
C SER A 254 21.26 16.21 4.59
N PRO A 255 22.48 16.54 5.06
CA PRO A 255 23.45 15.55 5.54
C PRO A 255 22.97 14.70 6.73
N LEU A 256 21.83 15.06 7.33
CA LEU A 256 21.23 14.39 8.47
C LEU A 256 20.34 13.19 8.07
N TRP A 257 20.11 12.97 6.77
CA TRP A 257 19.33 11.82 6.28
C TRP A 257 19.98 10.50 6.72
N GLY A 258 19.19 9.63 7.37
CA GLY A 258 19.68 8.35 7.90
C GLY A 258 20.35 8.41 9.27
N GLN A 259 20.49 9.59 9.89
CA GLN A 259 21.18 9.78 11.18
C GLN A 259 20.25 9.74 12.41
N ILE A 260 18.92 9.64 12.29
CA ILE A 260 17.99 9.79 13.45
C ILE A 260 17.91 8.54 14.35
N THR A 261 18.61 7.46 14.04
CA THR A 261 18.69 6.28 14.92
C THR A 261 19.34 6.56 16.29
N TRP A 262 19.89 7.77 16.50
CA TRP A 262 20.68 8.15 17.69
C TRP A 262 19.90 8.19 19.01
N PHE A 263 18.57 8.25 19.00
CA PHE A 263 17.78 8.32 20.23
C PHE A 263 17.46 6.95 20.85
N ASN A 264 17.98 5.85 20.30
CA ASN A 264 17.66 4.47 20.74
C ASN A 264 16.15 4.19 20.86
N LEU A 265 15.32 4.95 20.14
CA LEU A 265 13.89 4.72 20.09
C LEU A 265 13.59 3.51 19.19
N PRO A 266 12.49 2.79 19.43
CA PRO A 266 12.04 1.73 18.54
C PRO A 266 11.96 2.22 17.08
N VAL A 267 12.29 1.34 16.13
CA VAL A 267 12.34 1.65 14.68
C VAL A 267 11.05 2.30 14.19
N VAL A 268 9.89 1.88 14.71
CA VAL A 268 8.59 2.47 14.37
C VAL A 268 8.43 3.92 14.84
N ILE A 269 9.17 4.38 15.85
CA ILE A 269 9.06 5.74 16.41
C ILE A 269 10.15 6.66 15.86
N GLY A 270 11.41 6.23 15.93
CA GLY A 270 12.56 7.07 15.57
C GLY A 270 13.12 6.82 14.16
N GLY A 271 12.69 5.76 13.48
CA GLY A 271 13.23 5.38 12.18
C GLY A 271 12.48 5.98 10.99
N PHE A 272 13.01 5.79 9.79
CA PHE A 272 12.35 6.04 8.50
C PHE A 272 11.97 4.74 7.79
N ASP A 273 11.79 3.68 8.56
CA ASP A 273 11.54 2.35 8.05
C ASP A 273 10.18 2.26 7.33
N LYS A 274 10.20 1.59 6.17
CA LYS A 274 9.00 1.31 5.36
C LYS A 274 8.29 0.07 5.85
N THR A 275 9.01 -0.92 6.38
CA THR A 275 8.42 -2.19 6.82
C THR A 275 7.32 -1.99 7.83
N PHE A 276 7.56 -1.18 8.85
CA PHE A 276 6.61 -0.93 9.94
C PHE A 276 5.83 0.37 9.78
N LEU A 277 5.92 1.05 8.64
CA LEU A 277 5.31 2.36 8.42
C LEU A 277 5.64 3.31 9.58
N SER A 278 6.91 3.68 9.70
CA SER A 278 7.42 4.44 10.83
C SER A 278 6.72 5.80 11.06
N LEU A 279 6.86 6.33 12.27
CA LEU A 279 6.18 7.52 12.74
C LEU A 279 6.55 8.79 11.97
N PRO A 280 7.74 9.00 11.39
CA PRO A 280 7.97 10.16 10.51
C PRO A 280 7.18 10.06 9.20
N ARG A 281 7.00 8.83 8.71
CA ARG A 281 6.38 8.49 7.42
C ARG A 281 4.86 8.65 7.43
N LEU A 282 4.21 8.18 8.48
CA LEU A 282 2.76 8.22 8.63
C LEU A 282 2.15 9.66 8.63
N PRO A 283 2.55 10.59 9.51
CA PRO A 283 2.07 11.97 9.48
C PRO A 283 2.51 12.70 8.22
N HIS A 284 3.60 12.27 7.56
CA HIS A 284 4.01 12.88 6.29
C HIS A 284 2.97 12.63 5.21
N ILE A 285 2.57 11.37 5.00
CA ILE A 285 1.53 11.07 4.00
C ILE A 285 0.18 11.71 4.39
N LEU A 286 -0.15 11.74 5.67
CA LEU A 286 -1.39 12.39 6.13
C LEU A 286 -1.35 13.90 5.92
N SER A 287 -0.20 14.54 6.10
CA SER A 287 0.00 15.98 5.84
C SER A 287 -0.09 16.31 4.36
N VAL A 288 0.47 15.46 3.48
CA VAL A 288 0.34 15.61 2.03
C VAL A 288 -1.11 15.40 1.56
N SER A 289 -1.89 14.61 2.29
CA SER A 289 -3.28 14.30 1.94
C SER A 289 -4.31 15.29 2.50
N TYR A 290 -3.91 16.14 3.46
CA TYR A 290 -4.77 17.09 4.16
C TYR A 290 -4.91 18.41 3.39
#